data_AF-A0A1M5Y351-F1
#
_entry.id   AF-A0A1M5Y351-F1
#
_cell.length_a   1.000
_cell.length_b   1.000
_cell.length_c   1.000
_cell.angle_alpha   90.00
_cell.angle_beta   90.00
_cell.angle_gamma   90.00
#
_symmetry.space_group_name_H-M   'P 1'
#
loop_
_entity.id
_entity.type
_entity.pdbx_description
1 polymer ?
#
loop_
_entity_poly.entity_id
_entity_poly.type
_entity_poly.pdbx_seq_one_letter_code
_entity_poly.pdbx_strand_id
1 'polypeptide(L)'
;MGRFLIIFWYSYSLSNTPFASYKRHLVTYYNNEVRNNIITISRLICSSCGHTHAILPSVIVPYMSFSFKFTLFIIHDYLVGKFNSIEAMCEHYGIAISTFYRILTKFKEHKKLWLGLLEDKLISALKFLQTIMNSTFIEIETFIINFLNRTALSFFQGTS
;
A
#
# COMPACT_ATOMS: atom_id res chain seq x y z
N MET A 1 1.65 -12.75 -19.72
CA MET A 1 2.02 -12.92 -18.28
C MET A 1 0.84 -12.39 -17.47
N GLY A 2 0.04 -13.30 -16.90
CA GLY A 2 -1.32 -13.01 -16.43
C GLY A 2 -1.39 -12.06 -15.22
N ARG A 3 -2.31 -11.10 -15.26
CA ARG A 3 -2.67 -10.25 -14.11
C ARG A 3 -3.33 -11.12 -13.04
N PHE A 4 -2.64 -11.39 -11.94
CA PHE A 4 -3.23 -12.05 -10.77
C PHE A 4 -4.01 -11.01 -9.95
N LEU A 5 -5.31 -10.84 -10.18
CA LEU A 5 -6.11 -10.09 -9.20
C LEU A 5 -6.10 -10.86 -7.86
N ILE A 6 -5.78 -10.15 -6.78
CA ILE A 6 -5.74 -10.68 -5.42
C ILE A 6 -7.08 -10.40 -4.77
N ILE A 7 -7.76 -11.46 -4.35
CA ILE A 7 -9.00 -11.33 -3.59
C ILE A 7 -8.63 -11.29 -2.11
N PHE A 8 -8.90 -10.16 -1.46
CA PHE A 8 -8.95 -10.08 -0.01
C PHE A 8 -10.25 -10.75 0.47
N TRP A 9 -10.17 -11.53 1.54
CA TRP A 9 -11.23 -12.41 2.09
C TRP A 9 -12.64 -11.79 2.23
N TYR A 10 -12.78 -10.47 2.16
CA TYR A 10 -14.03 -9.74 2.42
C TYR A 10 -14.92 -9.49 1.20
N SER A 11 -14.58 -10.00 0.02
CA SER A 11 -15.41 -9.79 -1.17
C SER A 11 -15.54 -11.10 -1.94
N TYR A 12 -16.78 -11.51 -2.21
CA TYR A 12 -17.23 -12.70 -2.93
C TYR A 12 -17.54 -13.94 -2.09
N SER A 13 -18.76 -13.91 -1.57
CA SER A 13 -19.55 -15.08 -1.21
C SER A 13 -20.05 -15.83 -2.47
N LEU A 14 -19.82 -17.15 -2.51
CA LEU A 14 -20.73 -18.21 -3.00
C LEU A 14 -20.59 -18.88 -4.38
N SER A 15 -19.59 -18.61 -5.24
CA SER A 15 -19.48 -19.41 -6.50
C SER A 15 -18.06 -19.69 -7.02
N ASN A 16 -17.04 -19.58 -6.17
CA ASN A 16 -15.67 -19.89 -6.58
C ASN A 16 -15.34 -21.37 -6.32
N THR A 17 -14.71 -22.02 -7.29
CA THR A 17 -14.28 -23.43 -7.15
C THR A 17 -12.81 -23.49 -6.69
N PRO A 18 -12.49 -24.29 -5.65
CA PRO A 18 -11.10 -24.60 -5.32
C PRO A 18 -10.39 -25.18 -6.53
N PHE A 19 -9.18 -24.69 -6.83
CA PHE A 19 -8.45 -25.10 -8.03
C PHE A 19 -7.10 -25.74 -7.70
N ALA A 20 -6.24 -25.02 -6.98
CA ALA A 20 -4.89 -25.47 -6.70
C ALA A 20 -4.29 -24.70 -5.51
N SER A 21 -3.05 -25.03 -5.15
CA SER A 21 -2.24 -24.23 -4.23
C SER A 21 -0.84 -24.02 -4.79
N TYR A 22 -0.10 -23.07 -4.23
CA TYR A 22 1.33 -22.90 -4.51
C TYR A 22 2.09 -22.49 -3.24
N LYS A 23 3.37 -22.84 -3.18
CA LYS A 23 4.27 -22.41 -2.11
C LYS A 23 4.83 -21.02 -2.42
N ARG A 24 4.89 -20.16 -1.42
CA ARG A 24 5.38 -18.79 -1.52
C ARG A 24 6.34 -18.49 -0.38
N HIS A 25 7.44 -17.79 -0.67
CA HIS A 25 8.30 -17.22 0.36
C HIS A 25 7.63 -16.03 1.05
N LEU A 26 7.67 -16.02 2.38
CA LEU A 26 7.22 -14.91 3.21
C LEU A 26 8.30 -14.54 4.23
N VAL A 27 8.97 -13.43 3.98
CA VAL A 27 9.94 -12.82 4.87
C VAL A 27 9.20 -12.06 5.97
N THR A 28 9.51 -12.42 7.22
CA THR A 28 8.96 -11.81 8.42
C THR A 28 10.08 -11.25 9.28
N TYR A 29 9.70 -10.35 10.20
CA TYR A 29 10.60 -9.80 11.19
C TYR A 29 10.01 -10.02 12.58
N TYR A 30 10.76 -10.70 13.44
CA TYR A 30 10.36 -11.01 14.81
C TYR A 30 11.60 -11.17 15.69
N ASN A 31 11.54 -10.69 16.94
CA ASN A 31 12.65 -10.72 17.89
C ASN A 31 13.98 -10.22 17.31
N ASN A 32 13.93 -9.11 16.56
CA ASN A 32 15.08 -8.50 15.90
C ASN A 32 15.77 -9.39 14.84
N GLU A 33 15.08 -10.42 14.34
CA GLU A 33 15.58 -11.34 13.33
C GLU A 33 14.71 -11.36 12.07
N VAL A 34 15.38 -11.48 10.92
CA VAL A 34 14.74 -11.72 9.62
C VAL A 34 14.54 -13.22 9.43
N ARG A 35 13.32 -13.64 9.09
CA ARG A 35 13.00 -15.05 8.85
C ARG A 35 12.36 -15.25 7.50
N ASN A 36 12.89 -16.15 6.69
CA ASN A 36 12.29 -16.57 5.43
C ASN A 36 11.43 -17.82 5.65
N ASN A 37 10.11 -17.65 5.59
CA ASN A 37 9.16 -18.74 5.78
C ASN A 37 8.62 -19.20 4.41
N ILE A 38 8.11 -20.43 4.34
CA ILE A 38 7.36 -20.91 3.18
C ILE A 38 5.91 -21.11 3.61
N ILE A 39 5.00 -20.40 2.95
CA ILE A 39 3.56 -20.50 3.17
C ILE A 39 2.89 -21.14 1.95
N THR A 40 1.74 -21.74 2.17
CA THR A 40 0.90 -22.28 1.08
C THR A 40 -0.24 -21.32 0.80
N ILE A 41 -0.35 -20.87 -0.45
CA ILE A 41 -1.41 -19.97 -0.91
C ILE A 41 -2.40 -20.76 -1.75
N SER A 42 -3.67 -20.72 -1.34
CA SER A 42 -4.77 -21.32 -2.08
C SER A 42 -5.13 -20.49 -3.32
N ARG A 43 -5.50 -21.19 -4.38
CA ARG A 43 -6.00 -20.64 -5.63
C ARG A 43 -7.41 -21.17 -5.93
N LEU A 44 -8.26 -20.27 -6.38
CA LEU A 44 -9.63 -20.56 -6.82
C LEU A 44 -9.78 -20.18 -8.29
N ILE A 45 -10.71 -20.81 -9.00
CA ILE A 45 -11.22 -20.28 -10.27
C ILE A 45 -12.40 -19.38 -9.95
N CYS A 46 -12.32 -18.14 -10.43
CA CYS A 46 -13.38 -17.16 -10.28
C CYS A 46 -14.49 -17.45 -11.29
N SER A 47 -15.72 -17.66 -10.82
CA SER A 47 -16.89 -17.89 -11.67
C SER A 47 -17.24 -16.69 -12.55
N SER A 48 -16.95 -15.47 -12.09
CA SER A 48 -17.28 -14.25 -12.81
C SER A 48 -16.32 -13.95 -13.97
N CYS A 49 -15.02 -14.18 -13.80
CA CYS A 49 -14.03 -13.85 -14.83
C CYS A 49 -13.36 -15.06 -15.48
N GLY A 50 -13.61 -16.28 -14.99
CA GLY A 50 -12.99 -17.52 -15.49
C GLY A 50 -11.49 -17.67 -15.19
N HIS A 51 -10.86 -16.71 -14.51
CA HIS A 51 -9.43 -16.73 -14.21
C HIS A 51 -9.13 -17.34 -12.83
N THR A 52 -7.90 -17.80 -12.66
CA THR A 52 -7.39 -18.27 -11.37
C THR A 52 -6.95 -17.09 -10.49
N HIS A 53 -7.51 -16.98 -9.28
CA HIS A 53 -7.13 -15.98 -8.29
C HIS A 53 -6.47 -16.62 -7.07
N ALA A 54 -5.52 -15.89 -6.47
CA ALA A 54 -4.88 -16.30 -5.23
C ALA A 54 -5.60 -15.66 -4.04
N ILE A 55 -5.87 -16.46 -3.01
CA ILE A 55 -6.44 -15.99 -1.75
C ILE A 55 -5.29 -15.61 -0.83
N LEU A 56 -5.05 -14.31 -0.67
CA LEU A 56 -4.02 -13.81 0.23
C LEU A 56 -4.66 -13.25 1.51
N PRO A 57 -4.15 -13.60 2.70
CA PRO A 57 -4.42 -12.83 3.90
C PRO A 57 -4.09 -11.35 3.69
N SER A 58 -4.92 -10.45 4.24
CA SER A 58 -4.76 -9.00 4.07
C SER A 58 -3.42 -8.45 4.58
N VAL A 59 -2.76 -9.19 5.47
CA VAL A 59 -1.45 -8.86 6.03
C VAL A 59 -0.27 -9.19 5.10
N ILE A 60 -0.51 -9.85 3.96
CA ILE A 60 0.53 -10.13 2.96
C ILE A 60 0.53 -9.02 1.92
N VAL A 61 1.69 -8.43 1.67
CA VAL A 61 1.83 -7.43 0.61
C VAL A 61 1.82 -8.14 -0.75
N PRO A 62 0.86 -7.82 -1.64
CA PRO A 62 0.84 -8.29 -3.02
C PRO A 62 2.19 -8.23 -3.72
N TYR A 63 2.53 -9.28 -4.47
CA TYR A 63 3.73 -9.33 -5.35
C TYR A 63 5.09 -9.14 -4.66
N MET A 64 5.13 -9.00 -3.34
CA MET A 64 6.37 -8.96 -2.56
C MET A 64 6.47 -10.21 -1.70
N SER A 65 7.69 -10.72 -1.52
CA SER A 65 7.95 -11.79 -0.55
C SER A 65 7.91 -11.27 0.89
N PHE A 66 7.66 -9.99 1.13
CA PHE A 66 7.69 -9.38 2.45
C PHE A 66 6.30 -9.38 3.10
N SER A 67 6.25 -9.69 4.39
CA SER A 67 5.06 -9.42 5.19
C SER A 67 4.86 -7.91 5.40
N PHE A 68 3.62 -7.49 5.59
CA PHE A 68 3.32 -6.08 5.89
C PHE A 68 4.05 -5.59 7.14
N LYS A 69 4.08 -6.41 8.19
CA LYS A 69 4.79 -6.10 9.44
C LYS A 69 6.30 -5.92 9.21
N PHE A 70 6.93 -6.76 8.40
CA PHE A 70 8.34 -6.61 8.02
C PHE A 70 8.60 -5.26 7.36
N THR A 71 7.76 -4.86 6.39
CA THR A 71 7.91 -3.53 5.75
C THR A 71 7.72 -2.37 6.72
N LEU A 72 6.85 -2.49 7.72
CA LEU A 72 6.67 -1.46 8.74
C LEU A 72 7.90 -1.30 9.65
N PHE A 73 8.55 -2.40 10.04
CA PHE A 73 9.75 -2.33 10.87
C PHE A 73 10.92 -1.64 10.16
N ILE A 74 11.12 -1.89 8.86
CA ILE A 74 12.12 -1.17 8.07
C ILE A 74 11.87 0.34 8.11
N ILE A 75 10.62 0.77 7.90
CA ILE A 75 10.26 2.19 7.94
C ILE A 75 10.42 2.77 9.33
N HIS A 76 9.99 2.04 10.36
CA HIS A 76 10.14 2.45 11.76
C HIS A 76 11.60 2.68 12.12
N ASP A 77 12.46 1.68 11.89
CA ASP A 77 13.87 1.73 12.27
C ASP A 77 14.64 2.82 11.51
N TYR A 78 14.25 3.10 10.27
CA TYR A 78 14.73 4.26 9.52
C TYR A 78 14.32 5.58 10.18
N LEU A 79 13.04 5.74 10.55
CA LEU A 79 12.51 6.99 11.10
C LEU A 79 13.03 7.31 12.49
N VAL A 80 13.29 6.29 13.32
CA VAL A 80 13.86 6.49 14.67
C VAL A 80 15.38 6.55 14.67
N GLY A 81 16.03 6.40 13.51
CA GLY A 81 17.49 6.44 13.41
C GLY A 81 18.18 5.30 14.15
N LYS A 82 17.61 4.09 14.15
CA LYS A 82 18.14 2.94 14.92
C LYS A 82 19.54 2.50 14.47
N PHE A 83 19.86 2.68 13.19
CA PHE A 83 21.13 2.28 12.59
C PHE A 83 21.95 3.52 12.19
N ASN A 84 23.27 3.39 12.24
CA ASN A 84 24.20 4.48 11.91
C ASN A 84 24.22 4.82 10.41
N SER A 85 23.72 3.94 9.55
CA SER A 85 23.61 4.18 8.11
C SER A 85 22.49 3.36 7.47
N ILE A 86 22.12 3.72 6.23
CA ILE A 86 21.14 2.97 5.44
C ILE A 86 21.69 1.59 5.05
N GLU A 87 22.99 1.50 4.79
CA GLU A 87 23.70 0.27 4.47
C GLU A 87 23.60 -0.73 5.62
N ALA A 88 23.91 -0.30 6.85
CA ALA A 88 23.84 -1.14 8.03
C ALA A 88 22.40 -1.64 8.30
N MET A 89 21.41 -0.77 8.10
CA MET A 89 20.00 -1.17 8.19
C MET A 89 19.63 -2.19 7.11
N CYS A 90 20.02 -1.94 5.86
CA CYS A 90 19.69 -2.83 4.74
C CYS A 90 20.37 -4.20 4.90
N GLU A 91 21.60 -4.24 5.40
CA GLU A 91 22.32 -5.46 5.75
C GLU A 91 21.57 -6.24 6.85
N HIS A 92 21.20 -5.56 7.95
CA HIS A 92 20.41 -6.16 9.03
C HIS A 92 19.10 -6.78 8.55
N TYR A 93 18.37 -6.08 7.67
CA TYR A 93 17.11 -6.55 7.10
C TYR A 93 17.29 -7.54 5.94
N GLY A 94 18.51 -7.76 5.45
CA GLY A 94 18.78 -8.63 4.30
C GLY A 94 18.13 -8.15 3.00
N ILE A 95 18.07 -6.83 2.79
CA ILE A 95 17.46 -6.22 1.60
C ILE A 95 18.46 -5.36 0.84
N ALA A 96 18.24 -5.19 -0.47
CA ALA A 96 18.99 -4.21 -1.24
C ALA A 96 18.55 -2.77 -0.88
N ILE A 97 19.48 -1.81 -0.94
CA ILE A 97 19.22 -0.37 -0.70
C ILE A 97 18.11 0.16 -1.64
N SER A 98 18.13 -0.26 -2.91
CA SER A 98 17.07 0.09 -3.88
C SER A 98 15.69 -0.39 -3.46
N THR A 99 15.62 -1.55 -2.81
CA THR A 99 14.37 -2.10 -2.28
C THR A 99 13.87 -1.28 -1.09
N PHE A 100 14.76 -0.83 -0.20
CA PHE A 100 14.43 0.09 0.87
C PHE A 100 13.79 1.38 0.32
N TYR A 101 14.43 2.06 -0.64
CA TYR A 101 13.88 3.30 -1.20
C TYR A 101 12.53 3.10 -1.88
N ARG A 102 12.32 1.96 -2.57
CA ARG A 102 11.01 1.62 -3.13
C ARG A 102 9.92 1.48 -2.06
N ILE A 103 10.24 0.83 -0.94
CA ILE A 103 9.31 0.71 0.20
C ILE A 103 9.03 2.08 0.81
N LEU A 104 10.06 2.90 1.01
CA LEU A 104 9.92 4.25 1.58
C LEU A 104 9.05 5.17 0.72
N THR A 105 9.27 5.18 -0.59
CA THR A 105 8.45 5.97 -1.53
C THR A 105 6.98 5.53 -1.48
N LYS A 106 6.73 4.22 -1.57
CA LYS A 106 5.36 3.67 -1.50
C LYS A 106 4.67 3.97 -0.17
N PHE A 107 5.40 3.87 0.94
CA PHE A 107 4.88 4.24 2.26
C PHE A 107 4.47 5.72 2.31
N LYS A 108 5.31 6.63 1.80
CA LYS A 108 5.00 8.07 1.77
C LYS A 108 3.76 8.37 0.92
N GLU A 109 3.65 7.74 -0.26
CA GLU A 109 2.47 7.87 -1.14
C GLU A 109 1.19 7.38 -0.43
N HIS A 110 1.21 6.15 0.09
CA HIS A 110 0.03 5.54 0.69
C HIS A 110 -0.38 6.23 2.00
N LYS A 111 0.57 6.73 2.79
CA LYS A 111 0.29 7.53 3.99
C LYS A 111 -0.48 8.80 3.63
N LYS A 112 -0.05 9.54 2.59
CA LYS A 112 -0.75 10.74 2.12
C LYS A 112 -2.17 10.42 1.65
N LEU A 113 -2.32 9.35 0.87
CA LEU A 113 -3.63 8.89 0.40
C LEU A 113 -4.56 8.55 1.58
N TRP A 114 -4.07 7.76 2.54
CA TRP A 114 -4.87 7.37 3.70
C TRP A 114 -5.28 8.58 4.55
N LEU A 115 -4.36 9.49 4.85
CA LEU A 115 -4.66 10.69 5.63
C LEU A 115 -5.65 11.61 4.90
N GLY A 116 -5.52 11.76 3.57
CA GLY A 116 -6.50 12.50 2.76
C GLY A 116 -7.90 11.87 2.78
N LEU A 117 -8.00 10.53 2.73
CA LEU A 117 -9.28 9.83 2.87
C LEU A 117 -9.92 10.01 4.26
N LEU A 118 -9.10 10.12 5.31
CA LEU A 118 -9.61 10.43 6.65
C LEU A 118 -10.17 11.86 6.72
N GLU A 119 -9.48 12.84 6.12
CA GLU A 119 -9.96 14.23 6.05
C GLU A 119 -11.30 14.32 5.31
N ASP A 120 -11.44 13.66 4.15
CA ASP A 120 -12.69 13.59 3.38
C ASP A 120 -13.85 13.01 4.21
N LYS A 121 -13.60 11.93 4.96
CA LYS A 121 -14.62 11.32 5.82
C LYS A 121 -15.10 12.25 6.95
N LEU A 122 -14.25 13.17 7.41
CA LEU A 122 -14.57 14.08 8.51
C LEU A 122 -15.27 15.37 8.04
N ILE A 123 -15.19 15.72 6.75
CA ILE A 123 -15.70 16.98 6.21
C ILE A 123 -16.81 16.69 5.20
N SER A 124 -18.02 17.19 5.44
CA SER A 124 -19.09 17.04 4.46
C SER A 124 -18.81 17.84 3.18
N ALA A 125 -19.30 17.35 2.04
CA ALA A 125 -19.14 18.03 0.75
C ALA A 125 -19.63 19.50 0.78
N LEU A 126 -20.74 19.77 1.49
CA LEU A 126 -21.25 21.13 1.66
C LEU A 126 -20.28 22.01 2.45
N LYS A 127 -19.75 21.50 3.56
CA LYS A 127 -18.79 22.24 4.39
C LYS A 127 -17.51 22.53 3.62
N PHE A 128 -17.00 21.54 2.90
CA PHE A 128 -15.83 21.69 2.02
C PHE A 128 -16.05 22.77 0.96
N LEU A 129 -17.19 22.73 0.26
CA LEU A 129 -17.54 23.72 -0.76
C LEU A 129 -17.65 25.13 -0.16
N GLN A 130 -18.33 25.27 0.99
CA GLN A 130 -18.46 26.55 1.68
C GLN A 130 -17.11 27.12 2.11
N THR A 131 -16.18 26.26 2.55
CA THR A 131 -14.80 26.68 2.85
C THR A 131 -14.12 27.28 1.62
N ILE A 132 -14.21 26.62 0.45
CA ILE A 132 -13.63 27.14 -0.80
C ILE A 132 -14.31 28.45 -1.22
N MET A 133 -15.64 28.51 -1.19
CA MET A 133 -16.40 29.70 -1.62
C MET A 133 -16.11 30.94 -0.76
N ASN A 134 -15.81 30.74 0.52
CA ASN A 134 -15.51 31.82 1.46
C ASN A 134 -14.01 32.15 1.55
N SER A 135 -13.16 31.48 0.78
CA SER A 135 -11.71 31.70 0.78
C SER A 135 -11.32 32.90 -0.09
N THR A 136 -10.24 33.57 0.27
CA THR A 136 -9.61 34.61 -0.54
C THR A 136 -8.93 34.02 -1.77
N PHE A 137 -8.61 34.86 -2.76
CA PHE A 137 -7.89 34.42 -3.96
C PHE A 137 -6.56 33.72 -3.65
N ILE A 138 -5.79 34.25 -2.69
CA ILE A 138 -4.48 33.70 -2.29
C ILE A 138 -4.64 32.31 -1.66
N GLU A 139 -5.66 32.12 -0.82
CA GLU A 139 -5.95 30.83 -0.20
C GLU A 139 -6.38 29.78 -1.25
N ILE A 140 -7.18 30.19 -2.24
CA ILE A 140 -7.59 29.32 -3.36
C ILE A 140 -6.38 28.93 -4.21
N GLU A 141 -5.53 29.89 -4.58
CA GLU A 141 -4.30 29.61 -5.33
C GLU A 141 -3.39 28.62 -4.58
N THR A 142 -3.19 28.86 -3.28
CA THR A 142 -2.43 27.97 -2.40
C THR A 142 -3.02 26.57 -2.35
N PHE A 143 -4.36 26.45 -2.25
CA PHE A 143 -5.07 25.17 -2.28
C PHE A 143 -4.83 24.42 -3.60
N ILE A 144 -4.97 25.07 -4.75
CA ILE A 144 -4.80 24.45 -6.07
C ILE A 144 -3.35 23.99 -6.27
N ILE A 145 -2.36 24.82 -5.91
CA ILE A 145 -0.94 24.46 -5.98
C ILE A 145 -0.64 23.25 -5.09
N ASN A 146 -1.18 23.24 -3.87
CA ASN A 146 -1.02 22.12 -2.95
C ASN A 146 -1.66 20.84 -3.47
N PHE A 147 -2.83 20.93 -4.11
CA PHE A 147 -3.47 19.80 -4.76
C PHE A 147 -2.58 19.25 -5.88
N LEU A 148 -2.13 20.10 -6.80
CA LEU A 148 -1.28 19.72 -7.93
C LEU A 148 0.02 19.06 -7.46
N ASN A 149 0.69 19.61 -6.44
CA ASN A 149 1.92 19.04 -5.89
C ASN A 149 1.72 17.67 -5.22
N ARG A 150 0.51 17.38 -4.72
CA ARG A 150 0.20 16.11 -4.05
C ARG A 150 -0.26 15.03 -5.02
N THR A 151 -0.98 15.40 -6.08
CA THR A 151 -1.67 14.46 -6.98
C THR A 151 -1.06 14.40 -8.37
N ALA A 152 -0.25 15.39 -8.77
CA ALA A 152 0.20 15.63 -10.14
C ALA A 152 -0.95 15.88 -11.15
N LEU A 153 -2.11 16.33 -10.66
CA LEU A 153 -3.30 16.64 -11.47
C LEU A 153 -3.82 18.03 -11.12
N SER A 154 -4.43 18.73 -12.08
CA SER A 154 -5.21 19.94 -11.76
C SER A 154 -6.56 19.56 -11.18
N PHE A 155 -7.11 20.41 -10.30
CA PHE A 155 -8.43 20.18 -9.71
C PHE A 155 -9.50 20.11 -10.82
N PHE A 156 -10.38 19.11 -10.78
CA PHE A 156 -11.35 18.73 -11.84
C PHE A 156 -10.80 18.14 -13.15
N GLN A 157 -9.48 17.92 -13.30
CA GLN A 157 -8.97 17.16 -14.44
C GLN A 157 -9.01 15.66 -14.18
N GLY A 158 -9.62 14.90 -15.10
CA GLY A 158 -9.61 13.44 -15.08
C GLY A 158 -8.35 12.86 -15.72
N THR A 159 -7.92 11.70 -15.25
CA THR A 159 -7.00 10.83 -15.99
C THR A 159 -7.83 9.90 -16.87
N SER A 160 -8.19 10.36 -18.07
CA SER A 160 -8.78 9.49 -19.10
C SER A 160 -7.83 8.35 -19.45
#